data_AF-A0AAW5ID36-F1
#
_entry.id   AF-A0AAW5ID36-F1
#
_cell.length_a   1.000
_cell.length_b   1.000
_cell.length_c   1.000
_cell.angle_alpha   90.00
_cell.angle_beta   90.00
_cell.angle_gamma   90.00
#
_symmetry.space_group_name_H-M   'P 1'
#
loop_
_entity.id
_entity.type
_entity.pdbx_description
1 polymer ?
#
loop_
_entity_poly.entity_id
_entity_poly.type
_entity_poly.pdbx_seq_one_letter_code
_entity_poly.pdbx_strand_id
1 'polypeptide(L)' 'NPSRFYSKQLLRRVSSQYDIENESLEERIMAVLDYISGMTDIYALDIYQKINGISLPIV' A
#
# COMPACT_ATOMS: atom_id res chain seq x y z
N ASN A 1 14.08 1.12 2.48
CA ASN A 1 14.80 1.74 1.34
C ASN A 1 13.91 1.66 0.09
N PRO A 2 13.31 2.77 -0.36
CA PRO A 2 12.37 2.82 -1.48
C PRO A 2 12.95 2.34 -2.82
N SER A 3 14.28 2.35 -2.97
CA SER A 3 14.92 1.92 -4.22
C SER A 3 14.88 0.40 -4.45
N ARG A 4 14.60 -0.39 -3.40
CA ARG A 4 14.48 -1.85 -3.52
C ARG A 4 13.29 -2.23 -4.38
N PHE A 5 13.46 -3.26 -5.21
CA PHE A 5 12.42 -3.76 -6.10
C PHE A 5 11.11 -4.04 -5.36
N TYR A 6 11.17 -4.72 -4.22
CA TYR A 6 10.00 -5.01 -3.40
C TYR A 6 9.27 -3.75 -2.93
N SER A 7 10.00 -2.75 -2.43
CA SER A 7 9.42 -1.47 -2.02
C SER A 7 8.75 -0.74 -3.18
N LYS A 8 9.34 -0.77 -4.39
CA LYS A 8 8.72 -0.22 -5.60
C LYS A 8 7.41 -0.95 -5.96
N GLN A 9 7.35 -2.26 -5.83
CA GLN A 9 6.12 -3.02 -6.09
C GLN A 9 4.99 -2.66 -5.11
N LEU A 10 5.33 -2.40 -3.85
CA LEU A 10 4.36 -1.93 -2.86
C LEU A 10 3.86 -0.51 -3.19
N LEU A 11 4.77 0.41 -3.50
CA LEU A 11 4.42 1.80 -3.82
C LEU A 11 3.54 1.89 -5.07
N ARG A 12 3.76 1.04 -6.09
CA ARG A 12 2.94 0.97 -7.31
C ARG A 12 1.48 0.54 -7.09
N ARG A 13 1.13 0.02 -5.90
CA ARG A 13 -0.26 -0.35 -5.56
C ARG A 13 -1.07 0.82 -5.03
N VAL A 14 -0.40 1.87 -4.57
CA VAL A 14 -1.07 3.09 -4.12
C VAL A 14 -1.65 3.80 -5.33
N SER A 15 -2.94 4.13 -5.28
CA SER A 15 -3.62 4.88 -6.34
C SER A 15 -2.99 6.26 -6.50
N SER A 16 -2.95 6.78 -7.73
CA SER A 16 -2.45 8.14 -8.03
C SER A 16 -3.26 9.25 -7.37
N GLN A 17 -4.40 8.94 -6.76
CA GLN A 17 -5.18 9.88 -5.95
C GLN A 17 -4.49 10.25 -4.62
N TYR A 18 -3.51 9.45 -4.16
CA TYR A 18 -2.73 9.71 -2.96
C TYR A 18 -1.33 10.20 -3.35
N ASP A 19 -0.95 11.40 -2.93
CA ASP A 19 0.35 11.98 -3.27
C ASP A 19 1.47 11.46 -2.34
N ILE A 20 1.96 10.27 -2.66
CA ILE A 20 3.05 9.61 -1.93
C ILE A 20 4.46 10.01 -2.42
N GLU A 21 4.55 10.84 -3.46
CA GLU A 21 5.82 11.34 -4.01
C GLU A 21 6.08 12.82 -3.67
N ASN A 22 5.21 13.42 -2.84
CA ASN A 22 5.35 14.79 -2.37
C ASN A 22 6.72 15.08 -1.74
N GLU A 23 7.17 16.33 -1.84
CA GLU A 23 8.41 16.80 -1.24
C GLU A 23 8.33 16.80 0.31
N SER A 24 7.17 17.19 0.87
CA SER A 24 6.90 17.16 2.31
C SER A 24 6.78 15.73 2.83
N LEU A 25 7.47 15.45 3.93
CA LEU A 25 7.38 14.17 4.61
C LEU A 25 6.00 13.98 5.25
N GLU A 26 5.46 15.04 5.84
CA GLU A 26 4.16 15.06 6.51
C GLU A 26 3.05 14.73 5.53
N GLU A 27 3.05 15.36 4.35
CA GLU A 27 2.07 15.12 3.29
C GLU A 27 2.14 13.68 2.78
N ARG A 28 3.36 13.13 2.58
CA ARG A 28 3.50 11.71 2.20
C ARG A 28 2.98 10.75 3.27
N ILE A 29 3.24 11.03 4.55
CA ILE A 29 2.74 10.19 5.65
C ILE A 29 1.21 10.22 5.68
N MET A 30 0.61 11.42 5.56
CA MET A 30 -0.84 11.58 5.48
C MET A 30 -1.43 10.84 4.28
N ALA A 31 -0.82 10.94 3.09
CA ALA A 31 -1.27 10.21 1.91
C ALA A 31 -1.28 8.68 2.12
N VAL A 32 -0.29 8.12 2.83
CA VAL A 32 -0.27 6.69 3.16
C VAL A 32 -1.34 6.33 4.19
N LEU A 33 -1.59 7.19 5.18
CA LEU A 33 -2.65 6.98 6.16
C LEU A 33 -4.04 7.01 5.51
N ASP A 34 -4.28 7.93 4.59
CA ASP A 34 -5.53 8.02 3.84
C ASP A 34 -5.72 6.81 2.92
N TYR A 35 -4.64 6.29 2.34
CA TYR A 35 -4.68 5.06 1.55
C TYR A 35 -5.06 3.84 2.38
N ILE A 36 -4.46 3.67 3.57
CA ILE A 36 -4.75 2.52 4.45
C ILE A 36 -6.15 2.63 5.06
N SER A 37 -6.54 3.82 5.52
CA SER A 37 -7.85 4.04 6.13
C SER A 37 -9.01 3.95 5.13
N GLY A 38 -8.75 4.22 3.85
CA GLY A 38 -9.71 4.05 2.75
C GLY A 38 -9.85 2.60 2.24
N MET A 39 -9.10 1.64 2.77
CA MET A 39 -9.23 0.24 2.37
C MET A 39 -10.51 -0.40 2.91
N THR A 40 -11.15 -1.26 2.11
CA THR A 40 -12.16 -2.18 2.61
C THR A 40 -11.49 -3.37 3.30
N ASP A 41 -12.20 -4.02 4.24
CA ASP A 41 -11.67 -5.20 4.96
C ASP A 41 -11.15 -6.29 4.00
N ILE A 42 -11.90 -6.56 2.92
CA ILE A 42 -11.51 -7.55 1.89
C ILE A 42 -10.22 -7.13 1.19
N TYR A 43 -10.09 -5.85 0.85
CA TYR A 43 -8.90 -5.34 0.15
C TYR A 43 -7.66 -5.33 1.06
N ALA A 44 -7.81 -4.93 2.32
CA ALA A 44 -6.74 -4.96 3.31
C ALA A 44 -6.24 -6.40 3.55
N LEU A 45 -7.17 -7.36 3.66
CA LEU A 45 -6.84 -8.78 3.81
C LEU A 45 -6.11 -9.33 2.57
N ASP A 46 -6.59 -9.04 1.37
CA ASP A 46 -5.96 -9.46 0.11
C ASP A 46 -4.53 -8.91 -0.03
N ILE A 47 -4.32 -7.63 0.29
CA ILE A 47 -2.97 -7.04 0.28
C ILE A 47 -2.07 -7.70 1.33
N TYR A 48 -2.56 -7.86 2.56
CA TYR A 48 -1.78 -8.51 3.63
C TYR A 48 -1.34 -9.92 3.21
N GLN A 49 -2.22 -10.71 2.62
CA GLN A 49 -1.93 -12.04 2.10
C GLN A 49 -0.86 -12.01 1.00
N LYS A 50 -1.03 -11.13 -0.01
CA LYS A 50 -0.07 -10.96 -1.12
C LYS A 50 1.32 -10.53 -0.65
N ILE A 51 1.38 -9.66 0.36
CA ILE A 51 2.63 -9.18 0.97
C ILE A 51 3.34 -10.33 1.71
N ASN A 52 2.59 -11.14 2.46
CA ASN A 52 3.14 -12.23 3.24
C ASN A 52 3.33 -13.53 2.44
N GLY A 53 2.95 -13.55 1.16
CA GLY A 53 2.99 -14.76 0.33
C GLY A 53 2.03 -15.85 0.81
N ILE A 54 0.98 -15.48 1.54
CA ILE A 54 -0.04 -16.40 2.05
C ILE A 54 -1.17 -16.44 1.01
N SER A 55 -1.51 -17.63 0.53
CA SER A 55 -2.75 -17.85 -0.24
C SER A 55 -3.67 -18.74 0.60
N LEU A 56 -4.73 -18.17 1.18
CA LEU A 56 -5.79 -19.02 1.73
C LEU A 56 -6.53 -19.69 0.56
N PRO A 57 -6.83 -21.00 0.62
CA PRO A 57 -7.73 -21.60 -0.34
C PRO A 57 -9.06 -20.85 -0.27
N ILE A 58 -9.58 -20.46 -1.44
CA ILE A 58 -10.92 -19.90 -1.54
C ILE A 58 -11.86 -21.02 -1.08
N VAL A 59 -12.54 -20.82 0.06
CA VAL A 59 -13.60 -21.69 0.56
C VAL A 59 -14.86 -21.49 -0.28
#